data_AF-A0A972Z543-F1
#
_entry.id   AF-A0A972Z543-F1
#
_cell.length_a   1.000
_cell.length_b   1.000
_cell.length_c   1.000
_cell.angle_alpha   90.00
_cell.angle_beta   90.00
_cell.angle_gamma   90.00
#
_symmetry.space_group_name_H-M   'P 1'
#
loop_
_entity.id
_entity.type
_entity.pdbx_description
1 polymer ?
#
loop_
_entity_poly.entity_id
_entity_poly.type
_entity_poly.pdbx_seq_one_letter_code
_entity_poly.pdbx_strand_id
1 'polypeptide(L)'
;MKKTLTFFLFVAFLCLCTQTALLQEKKQEEEKQEKQELKTEATTEVPKKATPSYNPAGRKDPFRDLLTAQEETTTAPAEGEPQISIDNITLIGIAKARGQYTAIVTGPEDFPIFIKVGHKFTDGFVLKIDESKIIFRKTKERGVLLFKPKDVVKEINLEEIR
;
A
#
# COMPACT_ATOMS: atom_id res chain seq x y z
N MET A 1 -59.38 0.58 26.39
CA MET A 1 -58.35 1.63 26.62
C MET A 1 -56.97 1.32 26.04
N LYS A 2 -56.61 0.05 25.74
CA LYS A 2 -55.27 -0.28 25.22
C LYS A 2 -55.04 0.17 23.76
N LYS A 3 -56.07 0.12 22.91
CA LYS A 3 -55.99 0.48 21.49
C LYS A 3 -55.88 2.00 21.26
N THR A 4 -56.46 2.81 22.15
CA THR A 4 -56.34 4.27 22.11
C THR A 4 -54.96 4.72 22.58
N LEU A 5 -54.35 4.00 23.53
CA LEU A 5 -52.99 4.28 24.00
C LEU A 5 -51.93 3.91 22.96
N THR A 6 -52.09 2.79 22.24
CA THR A 6 -51.18 2.39 21.15
C THR A 6 -51.24 3.35 19.96
N PHE A 7 -52.41 3.90 19.67
CA PHE A 7 -52.56 4.88 18.59
C PHE A 7 -51.85 6.20 18.93
N PHE A 8 -51.95 6.64 20.18
CA PHE A 8 -51.27 7.85 20.65
C PHE A 8 -49.73 7.70 20.63
N LEU A 9 -49.22 6.52 20.96
CA LEU A 9 -47.78 6.22 20.93
C LEU A 9 -47.24 6.20 19.49
N PHE A 10 -48.01 5.69 18.53
CA PHE A 10 -47.63 5.69 17.12
C PHE A 10 -47.61 7.10 16.51
N VAL A 11 -48.56 7.96 16.87
CA VAL A 11 -48.60 9.36 16.42
C VAL A 11 -47.45 10.18 17.01
N ALA A 12 -47.09 9.95 18.29
CA ALA A 12 -45.94 10.59 18.91
C ALA A 12 -44.61 10.17 18.24
N PHE A 13 -44.47 8.90 17.85
CA PHE A 13 -43.29 8.41 17.13
C PHE A 13 -43.17 9.03 15.74
N LEU A 14 -44.27 9.16 15.00
CA LEU A 14 -44.29 9.80 13.69
C LEU A 14 -43.92 11.30 13.76
N CYS A 15 -44.29 11.97 14.84
CA CYS A 15 -44.01 13.39 15.07
C CYS A 15 -42.55 13.65 15.48
N LEU A 16 -41.90 12.71 16.19
CA LEU A 16 -40.46 12.80 16.49
C LEU A 16 -39.61 12.62 15.23
N CYS A 17 -40.04 11.79 14.27
CA CYS A 17 -39.30 11.53 13.03
C CYS A 17 -39.30 12.73 12.06
N THR A 18 -40.30 13.61 12.09
CA THR A 18 -40.33 14.79 11.20
C THR A 18 -39.44 15.93 11.71
N GLN A 19 -39.22 16.03 13.02
CA GLN A 19 -38.36 17.05 13.62
C GLN A 19 -36.87 16.81 13.36
N THR A 20 -36.43 15.54 13.29
CA THR A 20 -35.02 15.20 13.01
C THR A 20 -34.63 15.47 11.55
N ALA A 21 -35.57 15.35 10.61
CA ALA A 21 -35.32 15.61 9.19
C ALA A 21 -34.99 17.09 8.91
N LEU A 22 -35.72 18.04 9.52
CA LEU A 22 -35.46 19.48 9.33
C LEU A 22 -34.15 19.95 9.97
N LEU A 23 -33.72 19.32 11.07
CA LEU A 23 -32.43 19.63 11.70
C LEU A 23 -31.24 19.19 10.81
N GLN A 24 -31.45 18.16 9.98
CA GLN A 24 -30.44 17.60 9.11
C GLN A 24 -30.26 18.43 7.82
N GLU A 25 -31.35 19.00 7.29
CA GLU A 25 -31.29 19.95 6.17
C GLU A 25 -30.56 21.24 6.56
N LYS A 26 -30.84 21.78 7.76
CA LYS A 26 -30.18 23.01 8.26
C LYS A 26 -28.67 22.85 8.46
N LYS A 27 -28.23 21.67 8.91
CA LYS A 27 -26.80 21.36 9.10
C LYS A 27 -26.05 21.18 7.78
N GLN A 28 -26.74 20.75 6.73
CA GLN A 28 -26.17 20.60 5.38
C GLN A 28 -26.04 21.93 4.63
N GLU A 29 -26.89 22.92 4.91
CA GLU A 29 -26.76 24.27 4.34
C GLU A 29 -25.63 25.08 4.99
N GLU A 30 -25.44 24.97 6.32
CA GLU A 30 -24.35 25.64 7.05
C GLU A 30 -22.97 25.07 6.64
N GLU A 31 -22.80 23.74 6.51
CA GLU A 31 -21.55 23.12 6.03
C GLU A 31 -21.23 23.44 4.55
N LYS A 32 -22.25 23.77 3.74
CA LYS A 32 -22.06 24.11 2.32
C LYS A 32 -21.62 25.56 2.13
N GLN A 33 -22.08 26.46 3.01
CA GLN A 33 -21.67 27.87 3.03
C GLN A 33 -20.25 28.05 3.58
N GLU A 34 -19.87 27.36 4.67
CA GLU A 34 -18.51 27.43 5.23
C GLU A 34 -17.43 26.87 4.27
N LYS A 35 -17.80 25.87 3.45
CA LYS A 35 -16.90 25.26 2.45
C LYS A 35 -16.76 26.09 1.16
N GLN A 36 -17.64 27.08 0.92
CA GLN A 36 -17.55 27.99 -0.22
C GLN A 36 -16.71 29.24 0.07
N GLU A 37 -16.72 29.73 1.31
CA GLU A 37 -15.90 30.89 1.69
C GLU A 37 -14.40 30.52 1.80
N LEU A 38 -14.06 29.36 2.38
CA LEU A 38 -12.66 28.92 2.51
C LEU A 38 -11.98 28.60 1.15
N LYS A 39 -12.75 28.37 0.08
CA LYS A 39 -12.22 28.10 -1.26
C LYS A 39 -11.93 29.35 -2.09
N THR A 40 -12.48 30.50 -1.72
CA THR A 40 -12.36 31.72 -2.53
C THR A 40 -11.06 32.49 -2.20
N GLU A 41 -10.53 32.38 -0.99
CA GLU A 41 -9.29 33.08 -0.60
C GLU A 41 -8.00 32.30 -0.91
N ALA A 42 -8.05 30.98 -1.08
CA ALA A 42 -6.86 30.16 -1.36
C ALA A 42 -6.55 29.98 -2.87
N THR A 43 -7.11 30.82 -3.75
CA THR A 43 -6.88 30.76 -5.22
C THR A 43 -6.30 32.06 -5.76
N THR A 44 -5.33 32.64 -5.05
CA THR A 44 -4.39 33.62 -5.63
C THR A 44 -3.11 33.43 -4.81
N GLU A 45 -2.24 32.47 -5.07
CA GLU A 45 -1.07 32.63 -5.94
C GLU A 45 -0.29 31.30 -5.87
N VAL A 46 -0.71 30.26 -6.61
CA VAL A 46 0.19 29.12 -6.87
C VAL A 46 0.61 29.24 -8.32
N PRO A 47 1.88 29.61 -8.63
CA PRO A 47 2.33 29.66 -10.01
C PRO A 47 2.16 28.26 -10.61
N LYS A 48 1.43 28.18 -11.73
CA LYS A 48 1.36 26.98 -12.55
C LYS A 48 2.78 26.49 -12.78
N LYS A 49 3.09 25.29 -12.31
CA LYS A 49 4.42 24.67 -12.41
C LYS A 49 4.80 24.56 -13.89
N ALA A 50 5.52 25.56 -14.41
CA ALA A 50 6.07 25.51 -15.74
C ALA A 50 7.09 24.36 -15.78
N THR A 51 7.02 23.51 -16.79
CA THR A 51 8.06 22.50 -16.99
C THR A 51 9.37 23.22 -17.27
N PRO A 52 10.46 22.91 -16.53
CA PRO A 52 11.75 23.55 -16.79
C PRO A 52 12.21 23.20 -18.21
N SER A 53 12.35 24.22 -19.06
CA SER A 53 12.84 24.08 -20.44
C SER A 53 14.36 24.26 -20.45
N TYR A 54 15.07 23.25 -20.94
CA TYR A 54 16.53 23.21 -20.97
C TYR A 54 17.05 23.47 -22.39
N ASN A 55 17.93 24.47 -22.56
CA ASN A 55 18.57 24.79 -23.84
C ASN A 55 20.11 24.67 -23.72
N PRO A 56 20.74 23.66 -24.35
CA PRO A 56 22.18 23.43 -24.27
C PRO A 56 23.04 24.42 -25.08
N ALA A 57 22.45 25.33 -25.87
CA ALA A 57 23.16 26.34 -26.67
C ALA A 57 24.39 25.80 -27.44
N GLY A 58 24.31 24.57 -27.94
CA GLY A 58 25.36 23.92 -28.73
C GLY A 58 26.48 23.23 -27.93
N ARG A 59 26.46 23.25 -26.59
CA ARG A 59 27.39 22.49 -25.73
C ARG A 59 26.79 21.13 -25.39
N LYS A 60 27.59 20.05 -25.48
CA LYS A 60 27.20 18.76 -24.89
C LYS A 60 27.27 18.85 -23.37
N ASP A 61 26.16 18.58 -22.71
CA ASP A 61 26.06 18.53 -21.26
C ASP A 61 26.49 17.15 -20.77
N PRO A 62 27.55 17.05 -19.94
CA PRO A 62 28.05 15.78 -19.45
C PRO A 62 27.06 15.05 -18.52
N PHE A 63 25.99 15.70 -18.05
CA PHE A 63 25.00 15.12 -17.14
C PHE A 63 23.67 14.77 -17.83
N ARG A 64 23.40 15.28 -19.03
CA ARG A 64 22.21 14.94 -19.83
C ARG A 64 22.15 13.44 -20.11
N ASP A 65 23.29 12.89 -20.52
CA ASP A 65 23.41 11.47 -20.88
C ASP A 65 23.30 10.56 -19.64
N LEU A 66 23.64 11.05 -18.44
CA LEU A 66 23.46 10.29 -17.19
C LEU A 66 21.99 10.13 -16.79
N LEU A 67 21.18 11.16 -17.05
CA LEU A 67 19.74 11.11 -16.78
C LEU A 67 19.03 10.20 -17.79
N THR A 68 19.46 10.20 -19.05
CA THR A 68 18.85 9.38 -20.10
C THR A 68 19.32 7.92 -20.08
N ALA A 69 20.55 7.63 -19.63
CA ALA A 69 21.05 6.26 -19.49
C ALA A 69 20.35 5.46 -18.39
N GLN A 70 19.64 6.12 -17.47
CA GLN A 70 18.88 5.45 -16.41
C GLN A 70 17.46 5.04 -16.85
N GLU A 71 17.01 5.46 -18.03
CA GLU A 71 15.69 5.10 -18.58
C GLU A 71 15.67 3.74 -19.32
N GLU A 72 16.79 3.02 -19.35
CA GLU A 72 16.82 1.64 -19.85
C GLU A 72 16.17 0.66 -18.85
N THR A 73 14.83 0.56 -18.92
CA THR A 73 14.02 -0.63 -18.57
C THR A 73 14.01 -1.12 -17.12
N THR A 74 14.36 -0.32 -16.12
CA THR A 74 13.85 -0.59 -14.77
C THR A 74 12.39 -0.17 -14.71
N THR A 75 11.47 -1.08 -15.05
CA THR A 75 10.11 -1.05 -14.50
C THR A 75 10.26 -0.74 -13.02
N ALA A 76 9.87 0.47 -12.61
CA ALA A 76 9.81 0.80 -11.19
C ALA A 76 9.07 -0.34 -10.50
N PRO A 77 9.60 -0.91 -9.40
CA PRO A 77 8.91 -1.99 -8.72
C PRO A 77 7.51 -1.52 -8.43
N ALA A 78 6.52 -2.37 -8.75
CA ALA A 78 5.12 -2.05 -8.51
C ALA A 78 4.98 -1.55 -7.08
N GLU A 79 4.29 -0.43 -6.87
CA GLU A 79 4.11 0.17 -5.55
C GLU A 79 3.65 -0.91 -4.56
N GLY A 80 4.51 -1.23 -3.59
CA GLY A 80 4.27 -2.24 -2.57
C GLY A 80 5.10 -3.54 -2.66
N GLU A 81 5.92 -3.75 -3.69
CA GLU A 81 6.87 -4.88 -3.68
C GLU A 81 8.12 -4.54 -2.85
N PRO A 82 8.51 -5.37 -1.86
CA PRO A 82 9.67 -5.14 -1.03
C PRO A 82 10.94 -5.21 -1.88
N GLN A 83 11.73 -4.13 -1.87
CA GLN A 83 13.08 -4.09 -2.46
C GLN A 83 14.10 -4.82 -1.56
N ILE A 84 13.77 -6.03 -1.12
CA ILE A 84 14.63 -6.87 -0.29
C ILE A 84 15.20 -7.99 -1.16
N SER A 85 16.44 -8.39 -0.90
CA SER A 85 17.08 -9.58 -1.50
C SER A 85 16.73 -10.82 -0.70
N ILE A 86 16.43 -11.95 -1.35
CA ILE A 86 16.12 -13.24 -0.69
C ILE A 86 17.22 -13.65 0.30
N ASP A 87 18.48 -13.32 0.01
CA ASP A 87 19.61 -13.68 0.87
C ASP A 87 19.52 -13.00 2.25
N ASN A 88 19.02 -11.75 2.28
CA ASN A 88 18.91 -10.89 3.46
C ASN A 88 17.60 -11.09 4.23
N ILE A 89 16.80 -12.09 3.87
CA ILE A 89 15.56 -12.41 4.54
C ILE A 89 15.81 -13.40 5.68
N THR A 90 15.26 -13.09 6.84
CA THR A 90 15.19 -13.98 8.01
C THR A 90 13.75 -14.41 8.23
N LEU A 91 13.53 -15.73 8.36
CA LEU A 91 12.22 -16.30 8.64
C LEU A 91 11.94 -16.26 10.14
N ILE A 92 10.93 -15.48 10.55
CA ILE A 92 10.48 -15.43 11.95
C ILE A 92 9.49 -16.56 12.22
N GLY A 93 8.49 -16.70 11.36
CA GLY A 93 7.41 -17.66 11.61
C GLY A 93 6.49 -17.87 10.42
N ILE A 94 5.64 -18.88 10.54
CA ILE A 94 4.63 -19.22 9.53
C ILE A 94 3.29 -19.38 10.23
N ALA A 95 2.29 -18.63 9.76
CA ALA A 95 0.92 -18.70 10.25
C ALA A 95 0.04 -19.44 9.22
N LYS A 96 -0.86 -20.29 9.70
CA LYS A 96 -1.86 -20.97 8.87
C LYS A 96 -3.24 -20.42 9.18
N ALA A 97 -3.90 -19.83 8.19
CA ALA A 97 -5.26 -19.32 8.31
C ALA A 97 -6.09 -19.78 7.11
N ARG A 98 -7.28 -20.35 7.36
CA ARG A 98 -8.21 -20.82 6.31
C ARG A 98 -7.55 -21.76 5.28
N GLY A 99 -6.63 -22.62 5.74
CA GLY A 99 -5.89 -23.55 4.89
C GLY A 99 -4.76 -22.93 4.07
N GLN A 100 -4.48 -21.63 4.22
CA GLN A 100 -3.39 -20.94 3.54
C GLN A 100 -2.25 -20.62 4.52
N TYR A 101 -1.01 -20.84 4.09
CA TYR A 101 0.18 -20.43 4.82
C TYR A 101 0.56 -19.00 4.45
N THR A 102 0.84 -18.20 5.47
CA THR A 102 1.44 -16.86 5.36
C THR A 102 2.70 -16.85 6.19
N ALA A 103 3.81 -16.48 5.58
CA ALA A 103 5.08 -16.36 6.25
C ALA A 103 5.28 -14.95 6.81
N ILE A 104 5.96 -14.87 7.96
CA ILE A 104 6.37 -13.65 8.62
C ILE A 104 7.90 -13.61 8.52
N VAL A 105 8.42 -12.62 7.82
CA VAL A 105 9.86 -12.47 7.59
C VAL A 105 10.33 -11.07 7.93
N THR A 106 11.60 -10.94 8.28
CA THR A 106 12.30 -9.65 8.40
C THR A 106 13.34 -9.50 7.32
N GLY A 107 13.56 -8.25 6.91
CA GLY A 107 14.69 -7.85 6.08
C GLY A 107 15.76 -7.12 6.90
N PRO A 108 16.66 -6.36 6.25
CA PRO A 108 17.74 -5.62 6.91
C PRO A 108 17.28 -4.59 7.95
N GLU A 109 16.07 -4.06 7.81
CA GLU A 109 15.50 -3.03 8.69
C GLU A 109 14.76 -3.63 9.90
N ASP A 110 14.86 -4.94 10.12
CA ASP A 110 14.21 -5.71 11.21
C ASP A 110 12.68 -5.52 11.33
N PHE A 111 12.04 -4.94 10.32
CA PHE A 111 10.60 -4.76 10.29
C PHE A 111 9.91 -6.02 9.74
N PRO A 112 8.97 -6.64 10.48
CA PRO A 112 8.30 -7.84 10.03
C PRO A 112 7.32 -7.54 8.89
N ILE A 113 7.35 -8.37 7.85
CA ILE A 113 6.43 -8.32 6.72
C ILE A 113 5.76 -9.67 6.51
N PHE A 114 4.50 -9.63 6.07
CA PHE A 114 3.71 -10.82 5.76
C PHE A 114 3.82 -11.15 4.28
N ILE A 115 4.28 -12.36 3.95
CA ILE A 115 4.48 -12.80 2.58
C ILE A 115 3.66 -14.06 2.27
N LYS A 116 3.23 -14.17 1.02
CA LYS A 116 2.45 -15.28 0.48
C LYS A 116 3.18 -15.88 -0.72
N VAL A 117 2.72 -17.05 -1.17
CA VAL A 117 3.20 -17.65 -2.42
C VAL A 117 3.03 -16.65 -3.58
N GLY A 118 4.06 -16.51 -4.41
CA GLY A 118 4.11 -15.56 -5.53
C GLY A 118 4.58 -14.15 -5.16
N HIS A 119 4.79 -13.83 -3.88
CA HIS A 119 5.38 -12.54 -3.48
C HIS A 119 6.77 -12.39 -4.10
N LYS A 120 7.05 -11.24 -4.72
CA LYS A 120 8.32 -10.97 -5.42
C LYS A 120 9.33 -10.21 -4.55
N PHE A 121 10.58 -10.47 -4.83
CA PHE A 121 11.75 -9.84 -4.25
C PHE A 121 12.64 -9.32 -5.38
N THR A 122 13.68 -8.57 -5.02
CA THR A 122 14.62 -7.99 -6.00
C THR A 122 15.27 -9.04 -6.91
N ASP A 123 15.48 -10.24 -6.38
CA ASP A 123 16.24 -11.32 -7.00
C ASP A 123 15.44 -12.61 -7.24
N GLY A 124 14.13 -12.62 -6.96
CA GLY A 124 13.30 -13.81 -7.12
C GLY A 124 11.88 -13.67 -6.57
N PHE A 125 11.26 -14.80 -6.21
CA PHE A 125 9.90 -14.83 -5.66
C PHE A 125 9.67 -16.05 -4.74
N VAL A 126 8.59 -16.02 -3.95
CA VAL A 126 8.18 -17.15 -3.11
C VAL A 126 7.57 -18.25 -3.98
N LEU A 127 8.21 -19.42 -4.03
CA LEU A 127 7.72 -20.58 -4.77
C LEU A 127 6.68 -21.36 -3.96
N LYS A 128 6.96 -21.61 -2.67
CA LYS A 128 6.11 -22.41 -1.79
C LYS A 128 6.34 -22.04 -0.33
N ILE A 129 5.30 -22.15 0.48
CA ILE A 129 5.37 -22.04 1.94
C ILE A 129 4.82 -23.35 2.52
N ASP A 130 5.64 -24.04 3.32
CA ASP A 130 5.28 -25.23 4.09
C ASP A 130 5.11 -24.87 5.57
N GLU A 131 4.90 -25.86 6.44
CA GLU A 131 4.67 -25.62 7.88
C GLU A 131 5.90 -25.11 8.61
N SER A 132 7.10 -25.53 8.21
CA SER A 132 8.36 -25.21 8.90
C SER A 132 9.36 -24.42 8.05
N LYS A 133 9.07 -24.25 6.75
CA LYS A 133 10.04 -23.68 5.80
C LYS A 133 9.38 -22.94 4.65
N ILE A 134 10.16 -22.06 4.05
CA ILE A 134 9.81 -21.32 2.84
C ILE A 134 10.80 -21.67 1.75
N ILE A 135 10.28 -21.90 0.55
CA ILE A 135 11.07 -22.14 -0.65
C ILE A 135 10.93 -20.91 -1.55
N PHE A 136 12.05 -20.25 -1.79
CA PHE A 136 12.16 -19.13 -2.73
C PHE A 136 12.77 -19.63 -4.03
N ARG A 137 12.40 -19.00 -5.15
CA ARG A 137 13.03 -19.20 -6.45
C ARG A 137 13.78 -17.95 -6.85
N LYS A 138 15.10 -18.04 -6.83
CA LYS A 138 16.03 -16.97 -7.21
C LYS A 138 16.31 -17.00 -8.71
N THR A 139 16.13 -15.87 -9.37
CA THR A 139 16.30 -15.70 -10.82
C THR A 139 17.43 -14.74 -11.16
N LYS A 140 17.85 -13.90 -10.22
CA LYS A 140 18.97 -12.96 -10.38
C LYS A 140 20.00 -13.17 -9.27
N GLU A 141 21.25 -12.87 -9.58
CA GLU A 141 22.33 -12.82 -8.60
C GLU A 141 23.18 -11.58 -8.90
N ARG A 142 23.28 -10.67 -7.91
CA ARG A 142 24.00 -9.38 -8.05
C ARG A 142 23.58 -8.55 -9.27
N GLY A 143 22.28 -8.56 -9.59
CA GLY A 143 21.72 -7.83 -10.73
C GLY A 143 21.77 -8.56 -12.08
N VAL A 144 22.48 -9.69 -12.19
CA VAL A 144 22.58 -10.48 -13.42
C VAL A 144 21.60 -11.65 -13.38
N LEU A 145 20.92 -11.92 -14.50
CA LEU A 145 20.03 -13.09 -14.61
C LEU A 145 20.84 -14.39 -14.53
N LEU A 146 20.32 -15.34 -13.75
CA LEU A 146 20.89 -16.68 -13.65
C LEU A 146 20.51 -17.50 -14.88
N PHE A 147 21.48 -18.24 -15.45
CA PHE A 147 21.21 -19.19 -16.54
C PHE A 147 20.19 -20.27 -16.13
N LYS A 148 20.20 -20.65 -14.85
CA LYS A 148 19.21 -21.54 -14.23
C LYS A 148 18.73 -20.94 -12.92
N PRO A 149 17.42 -20.85 -12.68
CA PRO A 149 16.89 -20.45 -11.38
C PRO A 149 17.41 -21.39 -10.27
N LYS A 150 17.68 -20.82 -9.10
CA LYS A 150 18.12 -21.56 -7.90
C LYS A 150 17.00 -21.53 -6.86
N ASP A 151 16.72 -22.66 -6.24
CA ASP A 151 15.77 -22.71 -5.13
C ASP A 151 16.52 -22.53 -3.80
N VAL A 152 16.09 -21.56 -3.00
CA VAL A 152 16.67 -21.23 -1.69
C VAL A 152 15.64 -21.59 -0.62
N VAL A 153 16.06 -22.37 0.38
CA VAL A 153 15.20 -22.80 1.48
C VAL A 153 15.58 -22.04 2.73
N LYS A 154 14.58 -21.47 3.40
CA LYS A 154 14.73 -20.85 4.74
C LYS A 154 13.83 -21.59 5.71
N GLU A 155 14.42 -22.10 6.79
CA GLU A 155 13.71 -22.84 7.84
C GLU A 155 13.50 -21.95 9.06
N ILE A 156 12.50 -22.29 9.88
CA ILE A 156 12.22 -21.56 11.11
C ILE A 156 13.29 -21.88 12.16
N ASN A 157 13.99 -20.86 12.66
CA ASN A 157 14.94 -21.03 13.75
C ASN A 157 14.17 -21.15 15.08
N LEU A 158 14.06 -22.37 15.61
CA LEU A 158 13.30 -22.64 16.84
C LEU A 158 14.05 -22.23 18.13
N GLU A 159 15.36 -22.01 18.06
CA GLU A 159 16.21 -21.82 19.24
C GLU A 159 16.09 -20.43 19.90
N GLU A 160 15.57 -19.43 19.18
CA GLU A 160 15.55 -18.03 19.62
C GLU A 160 14.26 -17.62 20.36
N ILE A 161 13.28 -18.53 20.45
CA ILE A 161 11.94 -18.28 21.05
C ILE A 161 11.85 -18.81 22.50
N ARG A 162 12.96 -19.28 23.09
CA ARG A 162 12.97 -19.89 24.43
C ARG A 162 13.54 -18.96 25.50
#